data_AF-A0A843EV61-F1
#
_entry.id   AF-A0A843EV61-F1
#
_cell.length_a   1.000
_cell.length_b   1.000
_cell.length_c   1.000
_cell.angle_alpha   90.00
_cell.angle_beta   90.00
_cell.angle_gamma   90.00
#
_symmetry.space_group_name_H-M   'P 1'
#
loop_
_entity.id
_entity.type
_entity.pdbx_description
1 polymer ?
#
loop_
_entity_poly.entity_id
_entity_poly.type
_entity_poly.pdbx_seq_one_letter_code
_entity_poly.pdbx_strand_id
1 'polypeptide(L)'
;EMRQAILNKMYTESYNGRSMTKQELADSLGIKYQQLVYQLTNHLSDFWTVIKEEKVRGTRMEYIAPANPNAVHLCIGKDRRIYIIDPIAELYGPIDVVGTRCDKCSVEEAEYCVQSLIEKNLIPKELTTSERETLSMNKRSGLRPLDRGFIEALKSITAGDNCVLTIPCERCTFMQRKNLITIN
;
A
#
# COMPACT_ATOMS: atom_id res chain seq x y z
N GLU A 1 -6.85 -11.40 10.05
CA GLU A 1 -7.04 -10.67 11.32
C GLU A 1 -5.73 -10.21 11.96
N MET A 2 -4.96 -11.03 12.70
CA MET A 2 -3.76 -10.54 13.42
C MET A 2 -2.73 -9.80 12.55
N ARG A 3 -2.36 -10.36 11.38
CA ARG A 3 -1.40 -9.73 10.46
C ARG A 3 -1.89 -8.38 9.93
N GLN A 4 -3.19 -8.28 9.65
CA GLN A 4 -3.81 -7.05 9.18
C GLN A 4 -3.79 -6.00 10.29
N ALA A 5 -4.14 -6.37 11.52
CA ALA A 5 -4.06 -5.48 12.68
C ALA A 5 -2.63 -4.97 12.94
N ILE A 6 -1.62 -5.83 12.82
CA ILE A 6 -0.19 -5.46 12.90
C ILE A 6 0.15 -4.40 11.84
N LEU A 7 -0.18 -4.67 10.57
CA LEU A 7 0.10 -3.74 9.48
C LEU A 7 -0.65 -2.42 9.65
N ASN A 8 -1.95 -2.46 9.90
CA ASN A 8 -2.76 -1.26 10.09
C ASN A 8 -2.20 -0.38 11.20
N LYS A 9 -1.99 -0.93 12.40
CA LYS A 9 -1.47 -0.15 13.54
C LYS A 9 -0.11 0.49 13.24
N MET A 10 0.82 -0.28 12.68
CA MET A 10 2.16 0.21 12.35
C MET A 10 2.12 1.32 11.27
N TYR A 11 1.30 1.15 10.23
CA TYR A 11 1.18 2.13 9.15
C TYR A 11 0.46 3.41 9.61
N THR A 12 -0.61 3.29 10.39
CA THR A 12 -1.34 4.45 10.92
C THR A 12 -0.50 5.29 11.88
N GLU A 13 0.29 4.65 12.75
CA GLU A 13 1.17 5.37 13.69
C GLU A 13 2.31 6.08 12.94
N SER A 14 2.91 5.41 11.95
CA SER A 14 3.91 6.02 11.08
C SER A 14 3.32 7.18 10.25
N TYR A 15 2.10 7.03 9.74
CA TYR A 15 1.37 8.09 9.06
C TYR A 15 1.13 9.29 10.00
N ASN A 16 0.92 9.06 11.29
CA ASN A 16 0.80 10.14 12.28
C ASN A 16 2.16 10.70 12.76
N GLY A 17 3.27 10.29 12.14
CA GLY A 17 4.62 10.78 12.46
C GLY A 17 5.25 10.14 13.69
N ARG A 18 4.67 9.03 14.19
CA ARG A 18 5.16 8.31 15.35
C ARG A 18 5.86 7.01 14.94
N SER A 19 7.09 6.83 15.43
CA SER A 19 7.75 5.53 15.43
C SER A 19 7.38 4.75 16.68
N MET A 20 7.48 3.42 16.60
CA MET A 20 7.13 2.53 17.71
C MET A 20 8.11 1.38 17.82
N THR A 21 8.31 0.89 19.03
CA THR A 21 9.04 -0.35 19.27
C THR A 21 8.15 -1.57 19.00
N LYS A 22 8.77 -2.73 18.78
CA LYS A 22 8.06 -4.01 18.71
C LYS A 22 7.25 -4.28 19.99
N GLN A 23 7.77 -3.89 21.16
CA GLN A 23 7.06 -4.06 22.43
C GLN A 23 5.78 -3.20 22.48
N GLU A 24 5.88 -1.90 22.17
CA GLU A 24 4.72 -1.01 22.13
C GLU A 24 3.65 -1.49 21.13
N LEU A 25 4.07 -1.99 19.97
CA LEU A 25 3.14 -2.55 18.98
C LEU A 25 2.41 -3.78 19.55
N ALA A 26 3.14 -4.71 20.18
CA ALA A 26 2.55 -5.91 20.79
C ALA A 26 1.54 -5.55 21.89
N ASP A 27 1.92 -4.63 22.78
CA ASP A 27 1.08 -4.16 23.88
C ASP A 27 -0.18 -3.46 23.36
N SER A 28 -0.05 -2.62 22.33
CA SER A 28 -1.19 -1.91 21.72
C SER A 28 -2.21 -2.83 21.05
N LEU A 29 -1.78 -4.01 20.61
CA LEU A 29 -2.62 -5.02 19.99
C LEU A 29 -3.10 -6.09 21.00
N GLY A 30 -2.65 -6.03 22.25
CA GLY A 30 -2.95 -7.04 23.26
C GLY A 30 -2.41 -8.43 22.94
N ILE A 31 -1.31 -8.54 22.19
CA ILE A 31 -0.69 -9.81 21.79
C ILE A 31 0.66 -10.02 22.48
N LYS A 32 1.11 -11.28 22.58
CA LYS A 32 2.43 -11.56 23.17
C LYS A 32 3.55 -11.07 22.25
N TYR A 33 4.61 -10.48 22.83
CA TYR A 33 5.79 -10.04 22.09
C TYR A 33 6.35 -11.11 21.13
N GLN A 34 6.47 -12.36 21.59
CA GLN A 34 6.96 -13.47 20.77
C GLN A 34 6.04 -13.76 19.56
N GLN A 35 4.72 -13.60 19.71
CA GLN A 35 3.78 -13.76 18.60
C GLN A 35 3.97 -12.65 17.57
N LEU A 36 4.12 -11.40 18.02
CA LEU A 36 4.41 -10.29 17.12
C LEU A 36 5.71 -10.53 16.35
N VAL A 37 6.81 -10.86 17.04
CA VAL A 37 8.11 -11.11 16.40
C VAL A 37 8.00 -12.23 15.37
N TYR A 38 7.30 -13.32 15.69
CA TYR A 38 7.07 -14.41 14.73
C TYR A 38 6.34 -13.93 13.47
N GLN A 39 5.29 -13.12 13.60
CA GLN A 39 4.57 -12.57 12.43
C GLN A 39 5.45 -11.62 11.62
N LEU A 40 6.17 -10.72 12.29
CA LEU A 40 7.07 -9.76 11.65
C LEU A 40 8.18 -10.45 10.85
N THR A 41 8.76 -11.52 11.38
CA THR A 41 9.87 -12.23 10.73
C THR A 41 9.41 -13.17 9.62
N ASN A 42 8.34 -13.94 9.82
CA ASN A 42 7.99 -15.03 8.89
C ASN A 42 6.95 -14.67 7.84
N HIS A 43 6.17 -13.61 8.07
CA HIS A 43 5.02 -13.31 7.22
C HIS A 43 4.94 -11.86 6.76
N LEU A 44 5.61 -10.96 7.45
CA LEU A 44 5.53 -9.52 7.20
C LEU A 44 6.91 -8.90 6.95
N SER A 45 7.96 -9.70 6.69
CA SER A 45 9.35 -9.22 6.57
C SER A 45 9.51 -8.04 5.64
N ASP A 46 8.74 -8.01 4.55
CA ASP A 46 8.89 -7.03 3.48
C ASP A 46 8.13 -5.72 3.77
N PHE A 47 7.31 -5.70 4.83
CA PHE A 47 6.43 -4.58 5.14
C PHE A 47 7.01 -3.61 6.17
N TRP A 48 8.09 -3.96 6.86
CA TRP A 48 8.66 -3.15 7.94
C TRP A 48 10.18 -3.10 7.89
N THR A 49 10.75 -2.11 8.58
CA THR A 49 12.19 -1.97 8.76
C THR A 49 12.50 -1.41 10.14
N VAL A 50 13.74 -1.58 10.59
CA VAL A 50 14.26 -0.91 11.78
C VAL A 50 14.77 0.47 11.37
N ILE A 51 14.22 1.53 11.96
CA ILE A 51 14.58 2.91 11.65
C ILE A 51 15.52 3.54 12.68
N LYS A 52 15.52 3.00 13.90
CA LYS A 52 16.37 3.48 14.99
C LYS A 52 16.59 2.39 16.01
N GLU A 53 17.77 2.40 16.61
CA GLU A 53 18.11 1.53 17.71
C GLU A 53 18.64 2.34 18.89
N GLU A 54 18.20 1.98 20.09
CA GLU A 54 18.64 2.62 21.32
C GLU A 54 19.03 1.56 22.34
N LYS A 55 20.14 1.78 23.05
CA LYS A 55 20.49 0.98 24.22
C LYS A 55 19.86 1.61 25.45
N VAL A 56 18.93 0.92 26.08
CA VAL A 56 18.31 1.34 27.33
C VAL A 56 18.54 0.26 28.38
N ARG A 57 19.26 0.62 29.45
CA ARG A 57 19.58 -0.26 30.59
C ARG A 57 20.16 -1.63 30.16
N GLY A 58 21.08 -1.60 29.20
CA GLY A 58 21.75 -2.81 28.68
C GLY A 58 20.92 -3.63 27.67
N THR A 59 19.68 -3.25 27.40
CA THR A 59 18.82 -3.90 26.40
C THR A 59 18.77 -3.06 25.12
N ARG A 60 18.83 -3.71 23.95
CA ARG A 60 18.67 -3.06 22.65
C ARG A 60 17.17 -2.92 22.36
N MET A 61 16.71 -1.69 22.20
CA MET A 61 15.37 -1.36 21.75
C MET A 61 15.41 -0.97 20.28
N GLU A 62 14.59 -1.63 19.47
CA GLU A 62 14.47 -1.37 18.03
C GLU A 62 13.15 -0.67 17.77
N TYR A 63 13.22 0.52 17.18
CA TYR A 63 12.08 1.24 16.65
C TYR A 63 11.85 0.80 15.21
N ILE A 64 10.63 0.36 14.95
CA ILE A 64 10.18 -0.12 13.66
C ILE A 64 9.23 0.87 13.01
N ALA A 65 9.23 0.86 11.68
CA ALA A 65 8.29 1.58 10.86
C ALA A 65 7.98 0.74 9.62
N PRO A 66 6.91 1.07 8.88
CA PRO A 66 6.71 0.54 7.54
C PRO A 66 7.95 0.77 6.67
N ALA A 67 8.34 -0.23 5.87
CA ALA A 67 9.41 -0.05 4.89
C ALA A 67 9.04 1.06 3.88
N ASN A 68 7.75 1.15 3.54
CA ASN A 68 7.19 2.20 2.70
C ASN A 68 5.90 2.74 3.35
N PRO A 69 5.95 3.85 4.12
CA PRO A 69 4.82 4.32 4.93
C PRO A 69 3.53 4.64 4.19
N ASN A 70 3.62 5.04 2.92
CA ASN A 70 2.48 5.36 2.07
C ASN A 70 2.27 4.32 0.95
N ALA A 71 2.82 3.11 1.12
CA ALA A 71 2.68 2.09 0.10
C ALA A 71 1.30 1.45 0.09
N VAL A 72 0.80 1.24 -1.12
CA VAL A 72 -0.25 0.29 -1.45
C VAL A 72 0.45 -0.90 -2.09
N HIS A 73 0.34 -2.07 -1.47
CA HIS A 73 0.92 -3.28 -2.01
C HIS A 73 -0.13 -4.03 -2.80
N LEU A 74 0.29 -4.63 -3.91
CA LEU A 74 -0.60 -5.47 -4.69
C LEU A 74 0.10 -6.71 -5.19
N CYS A 75 -0.68 -7.74 -5.48
CA CYS A 75 -0.22 -8.98 -6.07
C CYS A 75 -1.28 -9.54 -7.03
N ILE A 76 -0.84 -10.35 -7.99
CA ILE A 76 -1.73 -11.05 -8.92
C ILE A 76 -1.93 -12.47 -8.41
N GLY A 77 -3.17 -12.84 -8.11
CA GLY A 77 -3.51 -14.21 -7.76
C GLY A 77 -3.43 -15.16 -8.94
N LYS A 78 -3.37 -16.48 -8.68
CA LYS A 78 -3.45 -17.52 -9.72
C LYS A 78 -4.74 -17.47 -10.54
N ASP A 79 -5.78 -16.89 -9.95
CA ASP A 79 -7.08 -16.61 -10.55
C ASP A 79 -7.09 -15.35 -11.45
N ARG A 80 -5.92 -14.73 -11.67
CA ARG A 80 -5.75 -13.45 -12.40
C ARG A 80 -6.47 -12.26 -11.75
N ARG A 81 -6.87 -12.39 -10.48
CA ARG A 81 -7.43 -11.28 -9.72
C ARG A 81 -6.31 -10.45 -9.10
N ILE A 82 -6.54 -9.15 -9.04
CA ILE A 82 -5.65 -8.21 -8.38
C ILE A 82 -6.04 -8.17 -6.91
N TYR A 83 -5.10 -8.50 -6.04
CA TYR A 83 -5.23 -8.38 -4.60
C TYR A 83 -4.49 -7.14 -4.14
N ILE A 84 -5.07 -6.45 -3.15
CA ILE A 84 -4.54 -5.22 -2.58
C ILE A 84 -4.34 -5.39 -1.08
N ILE A 85 -3.27 -4.77 -0.58
CA ILE A 85 -2.95 -4.54 0.82
C ILE A 85 -2.69 -3.04 0.95
N ASP A 86 -3.69 -2.31 1.43
CA ASP A 86 -3.60 -0.90 1.82
C ASP A 86 -3.84 -0.80 3.33
N PRO A 87 -2.78 -0.83 4.16
CA PRO A 87 -2.94 -0.87 5.60
C PRO A 87 -3.55 0.41 6.19
N ILE A 88 -3.34 1.56 5.55
CA ILE A 88 -3.90 2.85 6.01
C ILE A 88 -5.41 2.88 5.79
N ALA A 89 -5.87 2.39 4.62
CA ALA A 89 -7.29 2.34 4.30
C ALA A 89 -7.98 1.08 4.84
N GLU A 90 -7.25 0.18 5.51
CA GLU A 90 -7.72 -1.10 6.03
C GLU A 90 -8.30 -2.02 4.93
N LEU A 91 -7.71 -1.98 3.73
CA LEU A 91 -8.15 -2.79 2.58
C LEU A 91 -7.23 -3.98 2.40
N TYR A 92 -7.78 -5.19 2.49
CA TYR A 92 -7.03 -6.43 2.37
C TYR A 92 -7.84 -7.49 1.61
N GLY A 93 -7.47 -7.75 0.36
CA GLY A 93 -8.12 -8.79 -0.43
C GLY A 93 -8.27 -8.44 -1.91
N PRO A 94 -9.16 -9.14 -2.64
CA PRO A 94 -9.43 -8.87 -4.05
C PRO A 94 -9.99 -7.46 -4.24
N ILE A 95 -9.45 -6.69 -5.19
CA ILE A 95 -9.84 -5.30 -5.43
C ILE A 95 -11.31 -5.15 -5.83
N ASP A 96 -11.90 -6.16 -6.48
CA ASP A 96 -13.32 -6.17 -6.86
C ASP A 96 -14.26 -6.37 -5.66
N VAL A 97 -13.72 -6.76 -4.51
CA VAL A 97 -14.44 -6.94 -3.24
C VAL A 97 -14.17 -5.78 -2.30
N VAL A 98 -12.90 -5.42 -2.08
CA VAL A 98 -12.51 -4.41 -1.09
C VAL A 98 -12.38 -3.00 -1.66
N GLY A 99 -12.26 -2.87 -2.98
CA GLY A 99 -12.08 -1.58 -3.64
C GLY A 99 -10.72 -0.94 -3.40
N THR A 100 -10.67 0.39 -3.52
CA THR A 100 -9.49 1.21 -3.31
C THR A 100 -9.84 2.46 -2.51
N ARG A 101 -8.84 3.10 -1.89
CA ARG A 101 -9.04 4.42 -1.27
C ARG A 101 -9.56 5.50 -2.23
N CYS A 102 -9.31 5.38 -3.54
CA CYS A 102 -9.83 6.31 -4.55
C CYS A 102 -11.33 6.17 -4.79
N ASP A 103 -11.97 5.11 -4.31
CA ASP A 103 -13.41 4.92 -4.44
C ASP A 103 -14.19 5.88 -3.53
N LYS A 104 -13.53 6.42 -2.50
CA LYS A 104 -14.09 7.44 -1.59
C LYS A 104 -14.04 8.85 -2.18
N CYS A 105 -13.33 9.07 -3.29
CA CYS A 105 -13.25 10.37 -3.94
C CYS A 105 -14.50 10.66 -4.78
N SER A 106 -14.88 11.94 -4.86
CA SER A 106 -15.87 12.40 -5.84
C SER A 106 -15.40 12.09 -7.27
N VAL A 107 -16.33 12.14 -8.22
CA VAL A 107 -16.00 11.93 -9.64
C VAL A 107 -15.11 13.09 -10.13
N GLU A 108 -15.45 14.34 -9.79
CA GLU A 108 -14.69 15.50 -10.25
C GLU A 108 -13.24 15.50 -9.71
N GLU A 109 -13.05 15.14 -8.43
CA GLU A 109 -11.70 15.03 -7.86
C GLU A 109 -10.88 13.93 -8.53
N ALA A 110 -11.50 12.78 -8.82
CA ALA A 110 -10.81 11.67 -9.46
C ALA A 110 -10.41 12.01 -10.90
N GLU A 111 -11.28 12.66 -11.66
CA GLU A 111 -10.98 13.12 -13.02
C GLU A 111 -9.83 14.14 -13.03
N TYR A 112 -9.88 15.13 -12.13
CA TYR A 112 -8.78 16.09 -11.98
C TYR A 112 -7.46 15.38 -11.64
N CYS A 113 -7.48 14.43 -10.71
CA CYS A 113 -6.30 13.66 -10.34
C CYS A 113 -5.76 12.86 -11.52
N VAL A 114 -6.62 12.16 -12.26
CA VAL A 114 -6.22 11.41 -13.46
C VAL A 114 -5.58 12.34 -14.48
N GLN A 115 -6.20 13.48 -14.76
CA GLN A 115 -5.68 14.46 -15.71
C GLN A 115 -4.29 14.99 -15.29
N SER A 116 -4.14 15.38 -14.02
CA SER A 116 -2.86 15.86 -13.49
C SER A 116 -1.75 14.82 -13.58
N LEU A 117 -2.07 13.54 -13.34
CA LEU A 117 -1.09 12.45 -13.43
C LEU A 117 -0.72 12.10 -14.87
N ILE A 118 -1.67 12.21 -15.80
CA ILE A 118 -1.42 12.08 -17.24
C ILE A 118 -0.49 13.20 -17.73
N GLU A 119 -0.76 14.46 -17.35
CA GLU A 119 0.08 15.61 -17.71
C GLU A 119 1.53 15.47 -17.19
N LYS A 120 1.70 14.81 -16.05
CA LYS A 120 3.01 14.48 -15.45
C LYS A 120 3.64 13.20 -16.02
N ASN A 121 2.99 12.53 -16.98
CA ASN A 121 3.41 11.25 -17.56
C ASN A 121 3.62 10.13 -16.53
N LEU A 122 2.81 10.11 -15.46
CA LEU A 122 2.90 9.10 -14.39
C LEU A 122 1.93 7.93 -14.57
N ILE A 123 0.88 8.13 -15.34
CA ILE A 123 -0.10 7.09 -15.71
C ILE A 123 -0.47 7.24 -17.18
N PRO A 124 -0.92 6.17 -17.86
CA PRO A 124 -1.25 6.23 -19.27
C PRO A 124 -2.51 7.09 -19.52
N LYS A 125 -2.45 7.89 -20.59
CA LYS A 125 -3.59 8.69 -21.07
C LYS A 125 -4.73 7.80 -21.55
N GLU A 126 -4.40 6.78 -22.33
CA GLU A 126 -5.35 5.81 -22.85
C GLU A 126 -4.96 4.41 -22.43
N LEU A 127 -5.97 3.60 -22.11
CA LEU A 127 -5.79 2.19 -21.79
C LEU A 127 -5.95 1.36 -23.06
N THR A 128 -5.01 0.42 -23.27
CA THR A 128 -5.11 -0.58 -24.35
C THR A 128 -6.26 -1.55 -24.09
N THR A 129 -6.67 -2.33 -25.09
CA THR A 129 -7.75 -3.33 -24.94
C THR A 129 -7.47 -4.31 -23.80
N SER A 130 -6.24 -4.85 -23.74
CA SER A 130 -5.83 -5.80 -22.71
C SER A 130 -5.84 -5.20 -21.29
N GLU A 131 -5.50 -3.92 -21.15
CA GLU A 131 -5.54 -3.22 -19.86
C GLU A 131 -6.99 -2.99 -19.39
N ARG A 132 -7.88 -2.63 -20.31
CA ARG A 132 -9.32 -2.51 -20.03
C ARG A 132 -9.92 -3.85 -19.64
N GLU A 133 -9.54 -4.93 -20.30
CA GLU A 133 -9.95 -6.29 -19.95
C GLU A 133 -9.47 -6.67 -18.54
N THR A 134 -8.20 -6.39 -18.22
CA THR A 134 -7.62 -6.65 -16.90
C THR A 134 -8.40 -5.92 -15.80
N LEU A 135 -8.73 -4.64 -16.01
CA LEU A 135 -9.56 -3.87 -15.08
C LEU A 135 -10.99 -4.41 -15.01
N SER A 136 -11.60 -4.73 -16.15
CA SER A 136 -12.98 -5.24 -16.23
C SER A 136 -13.15 -6.57 -15.51
N MET A 137 -12.18 -7.50 -15.65
CA MET A 137 -12.13 -8.76 -14.90
C MET A 137 -12.11 -8.54 -13.38
N ASN A 138 -11.58 -7.39 -12.94
CA ASN A 138 -11.53 -6.96 -11.55
C ASN A 138 -12.64 -5.94 -11.20
N LYS A 139 -13.71 -5.85 -12.02
CA LYS A 139 -14.83 -4.92 -11.85
C LYS A 139 -14.41 -3.45 -11.68
N ARG A 140 -13.30 -3.06 -12.30
CA ARG A 140 -12.79 -1.68 -12.32
C ARG A 140 -13.00 -1.06 -13.70
N SER A 141 -13.28 0.24 -13.73
CA SER A 141 -13.51 1.00 -14.97
C SER A 141 -12.26 1.73 -15.47
N GLY A 142 -11.22 1.90 -14.65
CA GLY A 142 -10.04 2.69 -15.01
C GLY A 142 -10.24 4.20 -14.89
N LEU A 143 -11.37 4.63 -14.31
CA LEU A 143 -11.67 6.05 -14.08
C LEU A 143 -10.96 6.59 -12.84
N ARG A 144 -10.49 5.74 -11.93
CA ARG A 144 -9.80 6.17 -10.73
C ARG A 144 -8.28 6.20 -10.94
N PRO A 145 -7.55 7.16 -10.32
CA PRO A 145 -6.09 7.25 -10.43
C PRO A 145 -5.36 5.95 -10.10
N LEU A 146 -5.77 5.27 -9.02
CA LEU A 146 -5.15 4.01 -8.60
C LEU A 146 -5.38 2.87 -9.59
N ASP A 147 -6.54 2.81 -10.27
CA ASP A 147 -6.80 1.78 -11.28
C ASP A 147 -5.75 1.83 -12.39
N ARG A 148 -5.45 3.04 -12.87
CA ARG A 148 -4.42 3.27 -13.89
C ARG A 148 -3.01 3.09 -13.35
N GLY A 149 -2.79 3.48 -12.09
CA GLY A 149 -1.55 3.23 -11.39
C GLY A 149 -1.22 1.74 -11.28
N PHE A 150 -2.22 0.89 -11.01
CA PHE A 150 -2.04 -0.56 -10.97
C PHE A 150 -1.67 -1.11 -12.33
N ILE A 151 -2.34 -0.68 -13.40
CA ILE A 151 -2.00 -1.10 -14.76
C ILE A 151 -0.55 -0.73 -15.11
N GLU A 152 -0.16 0.52 -14.85
CA GLU A 152 1.19 0.98 -15.13
C GLU A 152 2.22 0.17 -14.31
N ALA A 153 1.89 -0.11 -13.05
CA ALA A 153 2.76 -0.90 -12.21
C ALA A 153 2.90 -2.36 -12.69
N LEU A 154 1.80 -2.97 -13.14
CA LEU A 154 1.79 -4.33 -13.69
C LEU A 154 2.62 -4.46 -14.97
N LYS A 155 2.68 -3.41 -15.82
CA LYS A 155 3.54 -3.39 -17.00
C LYS A 155 5.02 -3.48 -16.64
N SER A 156 5.46 -2.78 -15.60
CA SER A 156 6.87 -2.83 -15.17
C SER A 156 7.30 -4.25 -14.77
N ILE A 157 6.40 -5.07 -14.20
CA ILE A 157 6.71 -6.47 -13.89
C ILE A 157 6.97 -7.26 -15.16
N THR A 158 6.14 -7.07 -16.20
CA THR A 158 6.35 -7.78 -17.47
C THR A 158 7.67 -7.41 -18.14
N ALA A 159 8.26 -6.27 -17.77
CA ALA A 159 9.60 -5.84 -18.19
C ALA A 159 10.74 -6.40 -17.32
N GLY A 160 10.44 -7.11 -16.23
CA GLY A 160 11.42 -7.71 -15.33
C GLY A 160 11.86 -6.82 -14.16
N ASP A 161 11.22 -5.68 -13.94
CA ASP A 161 11.58 -4.72 -12.89
C ASP A 161 10.73 -4.91 -11.62
N ASN A 162 11.34 -4.69 -10.45
CA ASN A 162 10.60 -4.47 -9.20
C ASN A 162 9.77 -3.20 -9.36
N CYS A 163 8.45 -3.33 -9.37
CA CYS A 163 7.61 -2.17 -9.65
C CYS A 163 7.33 -1.37 -8.37
N VAL A 164 7.85 -0.15 -8.33
CA VAL A 164 7.46 0.89 -7.39
C VAL A 164 7.00 2.12 -8.18
N LEU A 165 5.69 2.29 -8.32
CA LEU A 165 5.14 3.49 -8.96
C LEU A 165 4.84 4.56 -7.91
N THR A 166 5.49 5.72 -8.03
CA THR A 166 5.20 6.87 -7.16
C THR A 166 4.12 7.75 -7.78
N ILE A 167 2.97 7.86 -7.13
CA ILE A 167 1.87 8.74 -7.54
C ILE A 167 1.77 9.93 -6.55
N PRO A 168 2.27 11.12 -6.92
CA PRO A 168 2.06 12.35 -6.18
C PRO A 168 0.70 12.95 -6.56
N CYS A 169 -0.17 13.17 -5.58
CA CYS A 169 -1.42 13.89 -5.78
C CYS A 169 -1.45 15.10 -4.85
N GLU A 170 -1.95 16.23 -5.34
CA GLU A 170 -1.94 17.49 -4.60
C GLU A 170 -3.24 17.73 -3.82
N ARG A 171 -4.31 17.00 -4.16
CA ARG A 171 -5.68 17.29 -3.64
C ARG A 171 -6.31 16.19 -2.81
N CYS A 172 -5.87 14.93 -2.95
CA CYS A 172 -6.48 13.82 -2.22
C CYS A 172 -5.87 13.70 -0.82
N THR A 173 -6.66 13.69 0.25
CA THR A 173 -6.16 13.57 1.64
C THR A 173 -5.28 12.33 1.87
N PHE A 174 -5.59 11.21 1.20
CA PHE A 174 -4.75 10.01 1.24
C PHE A 174 -3.51 10.09 0.34
N MET A 175 -3.51 10.98 -0.67
CA MET A 175 -2.45 11.09 -1.67
C MET A 175 -1.69 12.42 -1.70
N GLN A 176 -2.06 13.36 -0.83
CA GLN A 176 -1.33 14.57 -0.45
C GLN A 176 0.07 14.22 0.08
N ARG A 177 0.27 12.95 0.43
CA ARG A 177 1.57 12.35 0.68
C ARG A 177 1.88 11.40 -0.47
N LYS A 178 3.11 11.49 -1.02
CA LYS A 178 3.59 10.63 -2.11
C LYS A 178 3.18 9.18 -1.85
N ASN A 179 2.38 8.61 -2.75
CA ASN A 179 1.99 7.22 -2.64
C ASN A 179 2.88 6.34 -3.48
N LEU A 180 3.20 5.18 -2.94
CA LEU A 180 3.99 4.17 -3.61
C LEU A 180 3.07 3.00 -3.91
N ILE A 181 3.00 2.56 -5.15
CA ILE A 181 2.36 1.31 -5.50
C ILE A 181 3.49 0.30 -5.63
N THR A 182 3.52 -0.68 -4.74
CA THR A 182 4.54 -1.73 -4.72
C THR A 182 3.90 -3.05 -5.15
N ILE A 183 4.54 -3.75 -6.07
CA ILE A 183 4.11 -5.09 -6.46
C ILE A 183 5.08 -6.12 -5.89
N ASN A 184 4.54 -7.08 -5.14
CA ASN A 184 5.27 -8.19 -4.53
C ASN A 184 4.82 -9.54 -5.12
#